data_AF-A0A7C0UN73-F1
#
_entry.id   AF-A0A7C0UN73-F1
#
_cell.length_a   1.000
_cell.length_b   1.000
_cell.length_c   1.000
_cell.angle_alpha   90.00
_cell.angle_beta   90.00
_cell.angle_gamma   90.00
#
_symmetry.space_group_name_H-M   'P 1'
#
loop_
_entity.id
_entity.type
_entity.pdbx_description
1 polymer ?
#
loop_
_entity_poly.entity_id
_entity_poly.type
_entity_poly.pdbx_seq_one_letter_code
_entity_poly.pdbx_strand_id
1 'polypeptide(L)'
;MKELIKLLPGENMIYFGDTARVPYGTRSRETVTKYSIENTEFLMSKGIKALVVACNTVSSISLPLLRREFPVPVIGVVEPGARAAAAATKLKRVAVIGTEATVNSRSYE
;
A
#
# COMPACT_ATOMS: atom_id res chain seq x y z
N MET A 1 5.08 1.12 -9.89
CA MET A 1 5.60 0.13 -10.86
C MET A 1 6.84 0.65 -11.60
N LYS A 2 6.76 1.76 -12.34
CA LYS A 2 7.90 2.36 -13.07
C LYS A 2 9.19 2.46 -12.21
N GLU A 3 9.08 3.01 -11.00
CA GLU A 3 10.23 3.15 -10.10
C GLU A 3 10.79 1.82 -9.61
N LEU A 4 9.93 0.80 -9.40
CA LEU A 4 10.40 -0.53 -9.00
C LEU A 4 11.19 -1.18 -10.14
N ILE A 5 10.68 -1.15 -11.37
CA ILE A 5 11.38 -1.72 -12.55
C ILE A 5 12.75 -1.06 -12.73
N LYS A 6 12.81 0.26 -12.54
CA LYS A 6 14.06 1.02 -12.66
C LYS A 6 15.09 0.64 -11.59
N LEU A 7 14.67 0.48 -10.33
CA LEU A 7 15.56 0.20 -9.20
C LEU A 7 15.89 -1.29 -9.04
N LEU A 8 15.02 -2.17 -9.51
CA LEU A 8 15.12 -3.62 -9.39
C LEU A 8 14.95 -4.30 -10.76
N PRO A 9 15.82 -4.02 -11.75
CA PRO A 9 15.66 -4.52 -13.12
C PRO A 9 15.78 -6.05 -13.25
N GLY A 10 16.40 -6.72 -12.26
CA GLY A 10 16.53 -8.17 -12.23
C GLY A 10 15.34 -8.90 -11.56
N GLU A 11 14.35 -8.17 -11.06
CA GLU A 11 13.19 -8.76 -10.38
C GLU A 11 12.03 -9.00 -11.34
N ASN A 12 11.43 -10.18 -11.26
CA ASN A 12 10.16 -10.46 -11.95
C ASN A 12 9.02 -9.83 -11.17
N MET A 13 8.14 -9.11 -11.86
CA MET A 13 7.07 -8.36 -11.21
C MET A 13 5.70 -8.76 -11.76
N ILE A 14 4.77 -9.03 -10.84
CA ILE A 14 3.36 -9.27 -11.13
C ILE A 14 2.58 -8.08 -10.60
N TYR A 15 1.82 -7.42 -11.46
CA TYR A 15 0.96 -6.31 -11.07
C TYR A 15 -0.50 -6.73 -11.11
N PHE A 16 -1.22 -6.50 -10.01
CA PHE A 16 -2.65 -6.70 -9.95
C PHE A 16 -3.34 -5.37 -9.61
N GLY A 17 -4.11 -4.85 -10.58
CA GLY A 17 -4.92 -3.66 -10.42
C GLY A 17 -6.39 -4.03 -10.30
N ASP A 18 -6.99 -3.81 -9.14
CA ASP A 18 -8.38 -4.18 -8.87
C ASP A 18 -9.40 -3.16 -9.42
N THR A 19 -9.40 -2.99 -10.74
CA THR A 19 -10.20 -1.98 -11.45
C THR A 19 -11.70 -2.22 -11.38
N ALA A 20 -12.15 -3.44 -11.07
CA ALA A 20 -13.58 -3.74 -10.93
C ALA A 20 -14.20 -3.13 -9.66
N ARG A 21 -13.38 -2.82 -8.64
CA ARG A 21 -13.85 -2.39 -7.31
C ARG A 21 -13.35 -0.99 -6.90
N VAL A 22 -12.64 -0.28 -7.79
CA VAL A 22 -12.29 1.12 -7.55
C VAL A 22 -13.54 2.02 -7.53
N PRO A 23 -13.52 3.16 -6.80
CA PRO A 23 -12.45 3.62 -5.92
C PRO A 23 -12.53 2.98 -4.52
N TYR A 24 -11.36 2.71 -3.93
CA TYR A 24 -11.24 2.23 -2.55
C TYR A 24 -11.40 3.36 -1.53
N GLY A 25 -11.07 4.59 -1.92
CA GLY A 25 -11.00 5.75 -1.03
C GLY A 25 -12.31 6.17 -0.36
N THR A 26 -13.45 5.66 -0.83
CA THR A 26 -14.80 5.92 -0.31
C THR A 26 -15.45 4.69 0.33
N ARG A 27 -14.71 3.59 0.47
CA ARG A 27 -15.22 2.33 1.02
C ARG A 27 -14.88 2.21 2.51
N SER A 28 -15.64 1.37 3.21
CA SER A 28 -15.39 1.09 4.63
C SER A 28 -14.05 0.36 4.83
N ARG A 29 -13.48 0.46 6.03
CA ARG A 29 -12.23 -0.21 6.41
C ARG A 29 -12.32 -1.73 6.22
N GLU A 30 -13.46 -2.31 6.56
CA GLU A 30 -13.75 -3.74 6.45
C GLU A 30 -13.78 -4.16 4.98
N THR A 31 -14.44 -3.36 4.13
CA THR A 31 -14.53 -3.61 2.68
C THR A 31 -13.15 -3.54 2.03
N VAL A 32 -12.38 -2.49 2.33
CA VAL A 32 -11.00 -2.34 1.82
C VAL A 32 -10.13 -3.52 2.26
N THR A 33 -10.24 -3.94 3.53
CA THR A 33 -9.47 -5.05 4.08
C THR A 33 -9.84 -6.36 3.42
N LYS A 34 -11.13 -6.67 3.27
CA LYS A 34 -11.62 -7.86 2.57
C LYS A 34 -11.04 -7.95 1.15
N TYR A 35 -11.20 -6.89 0.36
CA TYR A 35 -10.68 -6.89 -1.02
C TYR A 35 -9.15 -7.01 -1.06
N SER A 36 -8.45 -6.44 -0.08
CA SER A 36 -7.00 -6.52 0.01
C SER A 36 -6.52 -7.94 0.31
N ILE A 37 -7.25 -8.69 1.15
CA ILE A 37 -6.97 -10.11 1.42
C ILE A 37 -7.18 -10.92 0.14
N GLU A 38 -8.34 -10.81 -0.51
CA GLU A 38 -8.65 -11.54 -1.75
C GLU A 38 -7.61 -11.27 -2.86
N ASN A 39 -7.19 -10.01 -3.01
CA ASN A 39 -6.15 -9.63 -3.98
C ASN A 39 -4.77 -10.20 -3.61
N THR A 40 -4.46 -10.26 -2.33
CA THR A 40 -3.21 -10.82 -1.84
C THR A 40 -3.18 -12.33 -2.02
N GLU A 41 -4.27 -13.04 -1.70
CA GLU A 41 -4.40 -14.48 -1.95
C GLU A 41 -4.19 -14.82 -3.43
N PHE A 42 -4.78 -14.02 -4.32
CA PHE A 42 -4.55 -14.17 -5.77
C PHE A 42 -3.06 -14.04 -6.11
N LEU A 43 -2.37 -13.01 -5.62
CA LEU A 43 -0.93 -12.84 -5.88
C LEU A 43 -0.08 -13.93 -5.23
N MET A 44 -0.42 -14.38 -4.03
CA MET A 44 0.24 -15.50 -3.35
C MET A 44 0.14 -16.79 -4.17
N SER A 45 -1.01 -17.05 -4.82
CA SER A 45 -1.18 -18.19 -5.73
C SER A 45 -0.24 -18.18 -6.94
N LYS A 46 0.37 -17.02 -7.24
CA LYS A 46 1.38 -16.86 -8.31
C LYS A 46 2.82 -17.07 -7.81
N GLY A 47 3.01 -17.43 -6.54
CA GLY A 47 4.33 -17.72 -5.97
C GLY A 47 5.20 -16.47 -5.77
N ILE A 48 4.59 -15.33 -5.40
CA ILE A 48 5.36 -14.11 -5.10
C ILE A 48 6.27 -14.33 -3.88
N LYS A 49 7.47 -13.74 -3.90
CA LYS A 49 8.40 -13.74 -2.76
C LYS A 49 8.24 -12.53 -1.81
N ALA A 50 7.53 -11.50 -2.26
CA ALA A 50 7.25 -10.27 -1.52
C ALA A 50 6.02 -9.59 -2.09
N LEU A 51 5.29 -8.83 -1.25
CA LEU A 51 4.12 -8.04 -1.64
C LEU A 51 4.40 -6.55 -1.48
N VAL A 52 4.14 -5.77 -2.53
CA VAL A 52 4.14 -4.30 -2.46
C VAL A 52 2.71 -3.78 -2.58
N VAL A 53 2.20 -3.21 -1.49
CA VAL A 53 0.90 -2.53 -1.43
C VAL A 53 1.05 -1.12 -1.98
N ALA A 54 0.89 -0.98 -3.29
CA ALA A 54 1.11 0.29 -3.99
C ALA A 54 -0.01 1.35 -3.79
N CYS A 55 -1.19 0.95 -3.31
CA CYS A 55 -2.32 1.86 -3.06
C CYS A 55 -2.20 2.50 -1.68
N ASN A 56 -2.26 3.83 -1.61
CA ASN A 56 -2.23 4.58 -0.35
C ASN A 56 -3.37 4.17 0.59
N THR A 57 -4.60 4.03 0.08
CA THR A 57 -5.75 3.65 0.90
C THR A 57 -5.58 2.26 1.52
N VAL A 58 -5.12 1.28 0.74
CA VAL A 58 -4.84 -0.07 1.28
C VAL A 58 -3.69 -0.02 2.28
N SER A 59 -2.59 0.67 1.94
CA SER A 59 -1.44 0.82 2.84
C SER A 59 -1.80 1.49 4.16
N SER A 60 -2.75 2.44 4.14
CA SER A 60 -3.18 3.17 5.33
C SER A 60 -4.12 2.39 6.24
N ILE A 61 -4.82 1.39 5.70
CA ILE A 61 -5.93 0.73 6.41
C ILE A 61 -5.59 -0.72 6.76
N SER A 62 -5.07 -1.48 5.80
CA SER A 62 -5.02 -2.94 5.85
C SER A 62 -3.59 -3.49 5.99
N LEU A 63 -2.56 -2.65 5.85
CA LEU A 63 -1.16 -3.08 5.88
C LEU A 63 -0.76 -3.89 7.13
N PRO A 64 -1.14 -3.51 8.37
CA PRO A 64 -0.79 -4.30 9.56
C PRO A 64 -1.38 -5.71 9.55
N LEU A 65 -2.62 -5.83 9.06
CA LEU A 65 -3.30 -7.11 8.96
C LEU A 65 -2.66 -7.99 7.87
N LEU A 66 -2.37 -7.44 6.69
CA LEU A 66 -1.70 -8.17 5.62
C LEU A 66 -0.31 -8.67 6.06
N ARG A 67 0.44 -7.87 6.82
CA ARG A 67 1.74 -8.28 7.39
C ARG A 67 1.61 -9.45 8.37
N ARG A 68 0.49 -9.54 9.09
CA ARG A 68 0.23 -10.61 10.06
C ARG A 68 -0.25 -11.88 9.40
N GLU A 69 -1.05 -11.77 8.35
CA GLU A 69 -1.73 -12.92 7.71
C GLU A 69 -0.88 -13.63 6.65
N PHE A 70 0.01 -12.90 5.98
CA PHE A 70 0.79 -13.47 4.88
C PHE A 70 2.26 -13.68 5.25
N PRO A 71 2.87 -14.80 4.85
CA PRO A 71 4.22 -15.19 5.29
C PRO A 71 5.35 -14.46 4.57
N VAL A 72 5.06 -13.69 3.52
CA VAL A 72 6.05 -12.94 2.74
C VAL A 72 6.20 -11.52 3.25
N PRO A 73 7.34 -10.84 3.04
CA PRO A 73 7.47 -9.43 3.35
C PRO A 73 6.38 -8.60 2.66
N VAL A 74 5.63 -7.83 3.46
CA VAL A 74 4.59 -6.91 2.98
C VAL A 74 5.02 -5.46 3.20
N ILE A 75 5.26 -4.76 2.10
CA ILE A 75 5.75 -3.38 2.07
C ILE A 75 4.62 -2.45 1.61
N GLY A 76 4.34 -1.42 2.40
CA GLY A 76 3.39 -0.36 2.06
C GLY A 76 4.09 0.94 1.65
N VAL A 77 3.31 1.90 1.15
CA VAL A 77 3.82 3.17 0.62
C VAL A 77 3.80 4.34 1.62
N VAL A 78 3.05 4.21 2.73
CA VAL A 78 2.88 5.28 3.73
C VAL A 78 4.19 5.59 4.46
N GLU A 79 4.77 4.59 5.11
CA GLU A 79 5.98 4.75 5.94
C GLU A 79 7.20 5.26 5.14
N PRO A 80 7.52 4.77 3.92
CA PRO A 80 8.57 5.37 3.10
C PRO A 80 8.30 6.84 2.74
N GLY A 81 7.06 7.17 2.40
CA GLY A 81 6.66 8.55 2.09
C GLY A 81 6.80 9.49 3.28
N ALA A 82 6.33 9.06 4.46
CA ALA A 82 6.44 9.82 5.70
C ALA A 82 7.90 10.05 6.10
N ARG A 83 8.76 9.03 6.02
CA ARG A 83 10.20 9.17 6.29
C ARG A 83 10.87 10.16 5.35
N ALA A 84 10.56 10.08 4.05
CA ALA A 84 11.13 11.00 3.07
C ALA A 84 10.69 12.45 3.33
N ALA A 85 9.41 12.67 3.67
CA ALA A 85 8.89 13.99 4.00
C ALA A 85 9.53 14.57 5.28
N ALA A 86 9.70 13.74 6.31
CA ALA A 86 10.36 14.12 7.55
C ALA A 86 11.84 14.50 7.34
N ALA A 87 12.55 13.78 6.47
CA ALA A 87 13.93 14.09 6.12
C ALA A 87 14.06 15.37 5.26
N ALA A 88 13.07 15.67 4.41
CA ALA A 88 13.11 16.81 3.50
C ALA A 88 12.64 18.13 4.13
N THR A 89 11.79 18.09 5.16
CA THR A 89 11.22 19.31 5.74
C THR A 89 12.24 20.09 6.57
N LYS A 90 12.36 21.39 6.29
CA LYS A 90 13.19 22.32 7.08
C LYS A 90 12.40 22.96 8.23
N LEU A 91 11.10 23.13 8.02
CA LEU A 91 10.21 23.86 8.94
C LEU A 91 9.40 22.93 9.84
N LYS A 92 9.66 21.61 9.80
CA LYS A 92 8.92 20.58 10.54
C LYS A 92 7.40 20.65 10.35
N ARG A 93 6.97 21.15 9.19
CA ARG A 93 5.57 21.20 8.75
C ARG A 93 5.45 20.43 7.46
N VAL A 94 4.54 19.46 7.43
CA VAL A 94 4.28 18.59 6.29
C VAL A 94 2.78 18.53 6.08
N ALA A 95 2.32 18.81 4.87
CA ALA A 95 0.94 18.58 4.47
C ALA A 95 0.84 17.22 3.77
N VAL A 96 -0.19 16.46 4.10
CA VAL A 96 -0.51 15.18 3.46
C VAL A 96 -1.85 15.31 2.78
N ILE A 97 -1.91 14.95 1.50
CA ILE A 97 -3.13 14.90 0.70
C ILE A 97 -3.39 13.45 0.26
N GLY A 98 -4.65 13.04 0.28
CA GLY A 98 -5.03 11.67 -0.04
C GLY A 98 -6.54 11.51 -0.15
N THR A 99 -6.99 10.28 -0.38
CA THR A 99 -8.42 9.97 -0.33
C THR A 99 -8.97 10.15 1.08
N GLU A 100 -10.28 10.33 1.21
CA GLU A 100 -10.97 10.43 2.50
C GLU A 100 -10.59 9.28 3.44
N ALA A 101 -10.66 8.03 2.97
CA ALA A 101 -10.28 6.87 3.78
C ALA A 101 -8.79 6.89 4.21
N THR A 102 -7.89 7.44 3.37
CA THR A 102 -6.47 7.59 3.73
C THR A 102 -6.28 8.65 4.82
N VAL A 103 -6.90 9.82 4.67
CA VAL A 103 -6.77 10.91 5.65
C VAL A 103 -7.41 10.53 6.98
N ASN A 104 -8.63 9.97 6.94
CA ASN A 104 -9.36 9.55 8.14
C ASN A 104 -8.69 8.38 8.88
N SER A 105 -7.81 7.63 8.22
CA SER A 105 -7.02 6.58 8.88
C SER A 105 -5.98 7.12 9.87
N ARG A 106 -5.58 8.39 9.72
CA ARG A 106 -4.45 9.01 10.43
C ARG A 106 -3.12 8.26 10.32
N SER A 107 -2.95 7.42 9.30
CA SER A 107 -1.74 6.61 9.11
C SER A 107 -0.45 7.38 8.84
N TYR A 108 -0.55 8.68 8.54
CA TYR A 108 0.58 9.59 8.33
C TYR A 108 0.88 10.49 9.55
N GLU A 109 0.11 10.38 10.64
CA GLU A 109 0.29 11.11 11.92
C GLU A 109 1.05 10.26 12.95
#